data_AF-A0A7S2IJM5-F1
#
_entry.id   AF-A0A7S2IJM5-F1
#
_cell.length_a   1.000
_cell.length_b   1.000
_cell.length_c   1.000
_cell.angle_alpha   90.00
_cell.angle_beta   90.00
_cell.angle_gamma   90.00
#
_symmetry.space_group_name_H-M   'P 1'
#
loop_
_entity.id
_entity.type
_entity.pdbx_description
1 polymer ?
#
loop_
_entity_poly.entity_id
_entity_poly.type
_entity_poly.pdbx_seq_one_letter_code
_entity_poly.pdbx_strand_id
1 'polypeptide(L)'
;GVQALGLKVVRVGRPEKVTSHLEDITLESILRQRQDEKLKQEEAASGGAGAVGPRAQSSSSTAADAKGAAAKGSGSKGSGKGMKGKFGLSSMDREEAKRRRVDEFEMKMAILKEADVICTTTIAAGSDFLHLLKFQAILIDEVAQATELSAIVPIALRGSERLVLVGDHCQLPPSICSLEAETRGLSLSIFGRLAAQGIDPYFLDTQFRMHPMIAQFSAEEFYHGRLKTGIDPSVRPPPQGFDWPEEGSGIAFVHVDAPERRE
;
A
#
# COMPACT_ATOMS: atom_id res chain seq x y z
N GLY A 1 -17.20 -3.47 1.64
CA GLY A 1 -16.46 -2.53 0.75
C GLY A 1 -17.03 -2.59 -0.65
N VAL A 2 -16.42 -1.91 -1.62
CA VAL A 2 -16.90 -1.84 -3.02
C VAL A 2 -17.05 -3.22 -3.71
N GLN A 3 -16.33 -4.24 -3.27
CA GLN A 3 -16.55 -5.62 -3.73
C GLN A 3 -17.95 -6.17 -3.41
N ALA A 4 -18.57 -5.72 -2.31
CA ALA A 4 -19.95 -6.11 -1.97
C ALA A 4 -20.98 -5.56 -2.96
N LEU A 5 -20.58 -4.58 -3.78
CA LEU A 5 -21.38 -4.04 -4.89
C LEU A 5 -21.13 -4.81 -6.20
N GLY A 6 -20.36 -5.90 -6.17
CA GLY A 6 -20.03 -6.70 -7.35
C GLY A 6 -18.89 -6.13 -8.22
N LEU A 7 -18.20 -5.08 -7.76
CA LEU A 7 -17.08 -4.49 -8.49
C LEU A 7 -15.80 -5.32 -8.37
N LYS A 8 -15.11 -5.52 -9.49
CA LYS A 8 -13.79 -6.16 -9.57
C LYS A 8 -12.72 -5.15 -9.24
N VAL A 9 -12.14 -5.29 -8.05
CA VAL A 9 -11.09 -4.39 -7.56
C VAL A 9 -9.75 -5.09 -7.57
N VAL A 10 -8.73 -4.42 -8.10
CA VAL A 10 -7.35 -4.91 -8.08
C VAL A 10 -6.44 -3.89 -7.41
N ARG A 11 -5.69 -4.34 -6.40
CA ARG A 11 -4.67 -3.56 -5.73
C ARG A 11 -3.30 -3.83 -6.37
N VAL A 12 -2.64 -2.77 -6.83
CA VAL A 12 -1.29 -2.82 -7.40
C VAL A 12 -0.33 -2.09 -6.45
N GLY A 13 0.68 -2.79 -5.94
CA GLY A 13 1.65 -2.22 -5.00
C GLY A 13 2.50 -3.28 -4.34
N ARG A 14 3.30 -2.91 -3.33
CA ARG A 14 4.15 -3.87 -2.64
C ARG A 14 3.31 -4.78 -1.72
N PRO A 15 3.39 -6.11 -1.86
CA PRO A 15 2.59 -7.05 -1.08
C PRO A 15 2.97 -7.07 0.41
N GLU A 16 4.23 -6.76 0.74
CA GLU A 16 4.79 -6.72 2.11
C GLU A 16 4.07 -5.76 3.06
N LYS A 17 3.30 -4.80 2.53
CA LYS A 17 2.58 -3.78 3.29
C LYS A 17 1.05 -3.98 3.26
N VAL A 18 0.60 -5.17 2.89
CA VAL A 18 -0.83 -5.48 2.75
C VAL A 18 -1.31 -6.22 3.99
N THR A 19 -2.41 -5.76 4.57
CA THR A 19 -3.13 -6.46 5.63
C THR A 19 -3.79 -7.71 5.07
N SER A 20 -3.78 -8.82 5.83
CA SER A 20 -4.24 -10.14 5.38
C SER A 20 -5.60 -10.15 4.67
N HIS A 21 -6.58 -9.40 5.17
CA HIS A 21 -7.93 -9.30 4.59
C HIS A 21 -8.00 -8.62 3.20
N LEU A 22 -6.89 -8.03 2.71
CA LEU A 22 -6.78 -7.41 1.38
C LEU A 22 -5.85 -8.20 0.45
N GLU A 23 -5.28 -9.33 0.89
CA GLU A 23 -4.37 -10.12 0.07
C GLU A 23 -5.05 -10.64 -1.20
N ASP A 24 -6.30 -11.08 -1.09
CA ASP A 24 -7.08 -11.66 -2.19
C ASP A 24 -7.34 -10.70 -3.35
N ILE A 25 -7.23 -9.38 -3.11
CA ILE A 25 -7.43 -8.37 -4.15
C ILE A 25 -6.11 -7.85 -4.73
N THR A 26 -4.96 -8.34 -4.26
CA THR A 26 -3.66 -7.94 -4.82
C THR A 26 -3.46 -8.55 -6.20
N LEU A 27 -2.79 -7.81 -7.09
CA LEU A 27 -2.45 -8.29 -8.42
C LEU A 27 -1.64 -9.60 -8.34
N GLU A 28 -0.73 -9.72 -7.39
CA GLU A 28 0.09 -10.91 -7.16
C GLU A 28 -0.75 -12.12 -6.75
N SER A 29 -1.72 -11.94 -5.84
CA SER A 29 -2.61 -13.04 -5.41
C SER A 29 -3.52 -13.50 -6.56
N ILE A 30 -4.15 -12.57 -7.27
CA ILE A 30 -5.03 -12.89 -8.41
C ILE A 30 -4.25 -13.58 -9.53
N LEU A 31 -3.03 -13.12 -9.80
CA LEU A 31 -2.13 -13.76 -10.76
C LEU A 31 -1.83 -15.21 -10.39
N ARG A 32 -1.46 -15.44 -9.12
CA ARG A 32 -1.17 -16.80 -8.62
C ARG A 32 -2.38 -17.71 -8.75
N GLN A 33 -3.57 -17.21 -8.40
CA GLN A 33 -4.82 -17.97 -8.56
C GLN A 33 -5.06 -18.37 -10.03
N ARG A 34 -4.89 -17.44 -10.98
CA ARG A 34 -5.04 -17.74 -12.42
C ARG A 34 -3.99 -18.71 -12.94
N GLN A 35 -2.76 -18.64 -12.43
CA GLN A 35 -1.71 -19.59 -12.78
C GLN A 35 -2.04 -21.01 -12.29
N ASP A 36 -2.51 -21.13 -11.04
CA ASP A 36 -2.92 -22.41 -10.45
C ASP A 36 -4.14 -23.01 -11.20
N GLU A 37 -5.09 -22.17 -11.61
CA GLU A 37 -6.24 -22.59 -12.43
C GLU A 37 -5.82 -23.07 -13.82
N LYS A 38 -4.90 -22.36 -14.47
CA LYS A 38 -4.34 -22.75 -15.77
C LYS A 38 -3.64 -24.10 -15.69
N LEU A 39 -2.82 -24.32 -14.66
CA LEU A 39 -2.13 -25.60 -14.43
C LEU A 39 -3.13 -26.75 -14.23
N LYS A 40 -4.18 -26.54 -13.41
CA LYS A 40 -5.23 -27.56 -13.21
C LYS A 40 -5.99 -27.88 -14.50
N GLN A 41 -6.24 -26.88 -15.36
CA GLN A 41 -6.88 -27.09 -16.65
C GLN A 41 -5.98 -27.86 -17.63
N GLU A 42 -4.68 -27.57 -17.66
CA GLU A 42 -3.70 -28.29 -18.48
C GLU A 42 -3.54 -29.75 -18.03
N GLU A 43 -3.53 -30.00 -16.72
CA GLU A 43 -3.53 -31.35 -16.13
C GLU A 43 -4.82 -32.12 -16.48
N ALA A 44 -5.98 -31.47 -16.40
CA ALA A 44 -7.26 -32.08 -16.77
C ALA A 44 -7.36 -32.38 -18.28
N ALA A 45 -6.81 -31.50 -19.14
CA ALA A 45 -6.80 -31.68 -20.59
C ALA A 45 -5.80 -32.74 -21.07
N SER A 46 -4.70 -32.94 -20.34
CA SER A 46 -3.71 -34.00 -20.59
C SER A 46 -4.09 -35.35 -19.93
N GLY A 47 -5.01 -35.34 -18.97
CA GLY A 47 -5.47 -36.48 -18.17
C GLY A 47 -6.53 -37.41 -18.79
N GLY A 48 -6.62 -37.50 -20.12
CA GLY A 48 -7.39 -38.53 -20.83
C GLY A 48 -6.64 -39.85 -21.06
N ALA A 49 -5.40 -39.99 -20.59
CA ALA A 49 -4.64 -41.24 -20.72
C ALA A 49 -3.65 -41.45 -19.56
N GLY A 50 -3.95 -42.42 -18.70
CA GLY A 50 -2.96 -43.14 -17.91
C GLY A 50 -2.87 -42.76 -16.43
N ALA A 51 -3.39 -43.65 -15.59
CA ALA A 51 -3.03 -43.71 -14.18
C ALA A 51 -1.51 -43.81 -14.02
N VAL A 52 -0.91 -42.94 -13.21
CA VAL A 52 0.47 -43.11 -12.71
C VAL A 52 0.43 -42.95 -11.19
N GLY A 53 0.85 -44.01 -10.50
CA GLY A 53 0.87 -44.13 -9.05
C GLY A 53 1.83 -43.17 -8.34
N PRO A 54 1.88 -43.22 -6.99
CA PRO A 54 2.54 -42.23 -6.16
C PRO A 54 4.05 -42.21 -6.41
N ARG A 55 4.58 -41.04 -6.79
CA ARG A 55 6.02 -40.81 -6.95
C ARG A 55 6.64 -40.51 -5.59
N ALA A 56 7.71 -41.23 -5.31
CA ALA A 56 8.42 -41.33 -4.03
C ALA A 56 8.88 -39.99 -3.45
N GLN A 57 8.74 -39.88 -2.13
CA GLN A 57 9.45 -38.94 -1.28
C GLN A 57 10.95 -39.27 -1.33
N SER A 58 11.79 -38.33 -1.75
CA SER A 58 13.24 -38.39 -1.51
C SER A 58 13.62 -37.32 -0.51
N SER A 59 13.91 -37.79 0.70
CA SER A 59 14.52 -37.11 1.84
C SER A 59 15.95 -36.63 1.57
N SER A 60 16.29 -35.44 2.06
CA SER A 60 17.60 -35.13 2.68
C SER A 60 17.41 -33.93 3.62
N SER A 61 17.12 -34.20 4.90
CA SER A 61 18.07 -34.29 6.02
C SER A 61 18.50 -32.92 6.57
N THR A 62 17.89 -32.59 7.71
CA THR A 62 18.22 -31.59 8.71
C THR A 62 19.53 -31.89 9.46
N ALA A 63 20.29 -30.85 9.83
CA ALA A 63 21.05 -30.69 11.09
C ALA A 63 21.76 -29.31 11.05
N ALA A 64 21.32 -28.30 11.79
CA ALA A 64 21.52 -28.04 13.23
C ALA A 64 22.75 -27.16 13.53
N ASP A 65 22.44 -26.05 14.19
CA ASP A 65 23.21 -24.99 14.84
C ASP A 65 24.65 -25.23 15.33
N ALA A 66 25.48 -24.19 15.21
CA ALA A 66 26.47 -23.83 16.24
C ALA A 66 26.76 -22.31 16.27
N LYS A 67 26.77 -21.78 17.50
CA LYS A 67 26.94 -20.39 17.95
C LYS A 67 28.34 -19.80 17.72
N GLY A 68 28.43 -18.46 17.72
CA GLY A 68 29.40 -17.76 18.60
C GLY A 68 30.42 -16.78 17.98
N ALA A 69 30.16 -15.48 18.18
CA ALA A 69 31.06 -14.40 18.64
C ALA A 69 32.40 -14.05 17.92
N ALA A 70 32.41 -12.78 17.45
CA ALA A 70 33.37 -11.69 17.74
C ALA A 70 34.83 -11.66 17.22
N ALA A 71 35.13 -10.47 16.67
CA ALA A 71 36.36 -9.65 16.80
C ALA A 71 37.54 -9.78 15.80
N LYS A 72 37.73 -8.67 15.07
CA LYS A 72 38.95 -7.95 14.64
C LYS A 72 40.28 -8.70 14.41
N GLY A 73 40.90 -8.47 13.25
CA GLY A 73 42.35 -8.58 13.10
C GLY A 73 42.89 -8.65 11.66
N SER A 74 43.43 -7.52 11.19
CA SER A 74 44.46 -7.30 10.16
C SER A 74 45.03 -8.46 9.30
N GLY A 75 45.00 -8.25 7.98
CA GLY A 75 46.15 -8.35 7.07
C GLY A 75 46.76 -9.73 6.75
N SER A 76 46.61 -10.19 5.50
CA SER A 76 47.75 -10.51 4.62
C SER A 76 47.27 -10.96 3.24
N LYS A 77 48.02 -10.56 2.20
CA LYS A 77 47.88 -10.98 0.81
C LYS A 77 48.07 -12.49 0.68
N GLY A 78 47.12 -13.16 0.05
CA GLY A 78 47.25 -14.56 -0.39
C GLY A 78 46.57 -14.74 -1.75
N SER A 79 47.38 -14.87 -2.79
CA SER A 79 46.94 -15.12 -4.17
C SER A 79 46.41 -16.56 -4.26
N GLY A 80 45.08 -16.72 -4.24
CA GLY A 80 44.41 -18.00 -4.44
C GLY A 80 43.49 -17.91 -5.64
N LYS A 81 43.88 -18.54 -6.76
CA LYS A 81 43.04 -18.78 -7.94
C LYS A 81 41.87 -19.68 -7.52
N GLY A 82 40.80 -19.07 -7.02
CA GLY A 82 39.51 -19.71 -6.80
C GLY A 82 38.72 -19.75 -8.10
N MET A 83 38.43 -20.96 -8.55
CA MET A 83 37.59 -21.29 -9.69
C MET A 83 36.25 -20.52 -9.63
N LYS A 84 36.12 -19.43 -10.40
CA LYS A 84 34.81 -18.81 -10.65
C LYS A 84 34.02 -19.77 -11.54
N GLY A 85 33.24 -20.66 -10.92
CA GLY A 85 32.19 -21.42 -11.58
C GLY A 85 31.19 -20.45 -12.19
N LYS A 86 31.44 -20.06 -13.44
CA LYS A 86 30.50 -19.32 -14.29
C LYS A 86 29.46 -20.35 -14.76
N PHE A 87 28.53 -20.74 -13.90
CA PHE A 87 27.28 -21.37 -14.35
C PHE A 87 26.48 -20.29 -15.09
N GLY A 88 26.83 -20.06 -16.36
CA GLY A 88 25.99 -19.28 -17.25
C GLY A 88 24.74 -20.11 -17.55
N LEU A 89 23.55 -19.54 -17.34
CA LEU A 89 22.30 -20.14 -17.80
C LEU A 89 22.42 -20.51 -19.29
N SER A 90 21.95 -21.71 -19.64
CA SER A 90 21.99 -22.19 -21.01
C SER A 90 21.12 -21.31 -21.92
N SER A 91 21.37 -21.37 -23.23
CA SER A 91 20.54 -20.69 -24.23
C SER A 91 19.05 -21.03 -24.08
N MET A 92 18.75 -22.29 -23.77
CA MET A 92 17.38 -22.78 -23.57
C MET A 92 16.75 -22.22 -22.29
N ASP A 93 17.48 -22.16 -21.18
CA ASP A 93 16.97 -21.61 -19.92
C ASP A 93 16.61 -20.12 -20.05
N ARG A 94 17.34 -19.36 -20.89
CA ARG A 94 17.08 -17.95 -21.16
C ARG A 94 15.80 -17.74 -21.97
N GLU A 95 15.58 -18.55 -22.99
CA GLU A 95 14.37 -18.49 -23.81
C GLU A 95 13.13 -18.91 -23.02
N GLU A 96 13.24 -19.93 -22.17
CA GLU A 96 12.15 -20.34 -21.29
C GLU A 96 11.83 -19.24 -20.24
N ALA A 97 12.86 -18.66 -19.62
CA ALA A 97 12.67 -17.54 -18.69
C ALA A 97 12.03 -16.32 -19.37
N LYS A 98 12.38 -16.06 -20.63
CA LYS A 98 11.78 -14.98 -21.43
C LYS A 98 10.31 -15.25 -21.70
N ARG A 99 9.94 -16.47 -22.12
CA ARG A 99 8.54 -16.87 -22.34
C ARG A 99 7.71 -16.71 -21.07
N ARG A 100 8.20 -17.19 -19.93
CA ARG A 100 7.51 -17.06 -18.64
C ARG A 100 7.22 -15.60 -18.27
N ARG A 101 8.16 -14.68 -18.52
CA ARG A 101 7.95 -13.25 -18.27
C ARG A 101 6.87 -12.64 -19.17
N VAL A 102 6.82 -13.06 -20.43
CA VAL A 102 5.79 -12.60 -21.38
C VAL A 102 4.42 -13.13 -20.94
N ASP A 103 4.30 -14.41 -20.66
CA ASP A 103 3.05 -15.03 -20.21
C ASP A 103 2.53 -14.39 -18.90
N GLU A 104 3.43 -14.14 -17.95
CA GLU A 104 3.10 -13.47 -16.69
C GLU A 104 2.62 -12.03 -16.94
N PHE A 105 3.31 -11.30 -17.81
CA PHE A 105 2.92 -9.92 -18.17
C PHE A 105 1.54 -9.87 -18.85
N GLU A 106 1.28 -10.78 -19.80
CA GLU A 106 -0.01 -10.88 -20.48
C GLU A 106 -1.14 -11.21 -19.50
N MET A 107 -0.92 -12.14 -18.58
CA MET A 107 -1.90 -12.51 -17.56
C MET A 107 -2.19 -11.35 -16.60
N LYS A 108 -1.15 -10.64 -16.12
CA LYS A 108 -1.34 -9.43 -15.30
C LYS A 108 -2.10 -8.35 -16.07
N MET A 109 -1.80 -8.15 -17.36
CA MET A 109 -2.52 -7.19 -18.20
C MET A 109 -3.99 -7.58 -18.40
N ALA A 110 -4.29 -8.86 -18.57
CA ALA A 110 -5.68 -9.35 -18.63
C ALA A 110 -6.42 -9.05 -17.33
N ILE A 111 -5.81 -9.36 -16.18
CA ILE A 111 -6.38 -9.05 -14.84
C ILE A 111 -6.71 -7.56 -14.72
N LEU A 112 -5.77 -6.68 -15.08
CA LEU A 112 -6.00 -5.24 -14.96
C LEU A 112 -7.07 -4.71 -15.92
N LYS A 113 -7.15 -5.24 -17.15
CA LYS A 113 -8.18 -4.84 -18.13
C LYS A 113 -9.58 -5.29 -17.74
N GLU A 114 -9.69 -6.39 -16.99
CA GLU A 114 -10.96 -6.90 -16.48
C GLU A 114 -11.39 -6.22 -15.17
N ALA A 115 -10.52 -5.43 -14.54
CA ALA A 115 -10.82 -4.73 -13.30
C ALA A 115 -11.70 -3.50 -13.54
N ASP A 116 -12.69 -3.30 -12.67
CA ASP A 116 -13.50 -2.08 -12.64
C ASP A 116 -12.77 -0.95 -11.92
N VAL A 117 -11.97 -1.29 -10.90
CA VAL A 117 -11.20 -0.34 -10.09
C VAL A 117 -9.78 -0.85 -9.87
N ILE A 118 -8.79 0.00 -10.14
CA ILE A 118 -7.38 -0.28 -9.83
C ILE A 118 -6.94 0.66 -8.72
N CYS A 119 -6.57 0.11 -7.57
CA CYS A 119 -6.05 0.85 -6.43
C CYS A 119 -4.52 0.77 -6.41
N THR A 120 -3.84 1.90 -6.39
CA THR A 120 -2.37 1.95 -6.30
C THR A 120 -1.91 3.22 -5.60
N THR A 121 -0.63 3.30 -5.22
CA THR A 121 -0.06 4.55 -4.71
C THR A 121 0.22 5.51 -5.88
N THR A 122 0.22 6.81 -5.59
CA THR A 122 0.40 7.84 -6.63
C THR A 122 1.72 7.65 -7.42
N ILE A 123 2.82 7.31 -6.75
CA ILE A 123 4.09 6.98 -7.43
C ILE A 123 3.99 5.68 -8.25
N ALA A 124 3.36 4.63 -7.73
CA ALA A 124 3.25 3.35 -8.43
C ALA A 124 2.35 3.45 -9.67
N ALA A 125 1.44 4.42 -9.73
CA ALA A 125 0.66 4.76 -10.93
C ALA A 125 1.53 5.16 -12.13
N GLY A 126 2.76 5.61 -11.88
CA GLY A 126 3.76 5.92 -12.92
C GLY A 126 4.57 4.72 -13.39
N SER A 127 4.34 3.52 -12.86
CA SER A 127 5.07 2.33 -13.29
C SER A 127 4.84 2.00 -14.76
N ASP A 128 5.89 1.51 -15.42
CA ASP A 128 5.81 1.07 -16.82
C ASP A 128 4.71 0.02 -17.01
N PHE A 129 4.39 -0.78 -16.01
CA PHE A 129 3.33 -1.77 -16.13
C PHE A 129 1.95 -1.13 -16.38
N LEU A 130 1.66 0.01 -15.76
CA LEU A 130 0.40 0.73 -15.96
C LEU A 130 0.43 1.63 -17.21
N HIS A 131 1.55 1.71 -17.93
CA HIS A 131 1.69 2.63 -19.07
C HIS A 131 0.68 2.36 -20.20
N LEU A 132 0.30 1.09 -20.36
CA LEU A 132 -0.63 0.60 -21.38
C LEU A 132 -2.11 0.87 -21.04
N LEU A 133 -2.40 1.37 -19.85
CA LEU A 133 -3.76 1.65 -19.40
C LEU A 133 -4.01 3.15 -19.35
N LYS A 134 -5.20 3.55 -19.78
CA LYS A 134 -5.75 4.89 -19.63
C LYS A 134 -6.97 4.81 -18.72
N PHE A 135 -7.15 5.83 -17.89
CA PHE A 135 -8.28 5.90 -16.97
C PHE A 135 -9.20 7.04 -17.38
N GLN A 136 -10.50 6.79 -17.45
CA GLN A 136 -11.46 7.87 -17.68
C GLN A 136 -11.59 8.77 -16.46
N ALA A 137 -11.52 8.17 -15.26
CA ALA A 137 -11.62 8.87 -13.99
C ALA A 137 -10.47 8.48 -13.06
N ILE A 138 -9.94 9.45 -12.34
CA ILE A 138 -8.93 9.27 -11.29
C ILE A 138 -9.48 9.86 -10.00
N LEU A 139 -9.42 9.08 -8.92
CA LEU A 139 -9.67 9.54 -7.56
C LEU A 139 -8.39 9.40 -6.75
N ILE A 140 -7.95 10.48 -6.11
CA ILE A 140 -6.79 10.48 -5.21
C ILE A 140 -7.28 10.82 -3.81
N ASP A 141 -7.17 9.86 -2.92
CA ASP A 141 -7.48 10.01 -1.49
C ASP A 141 -6.24 10.43 -0.70
N GLU A 142 -6.45 11.09 0.44
CA GLU A 142 -5.39 11.68 1.28
C GLU A 142 -4.42 12.58 0.50
N VAL A 143 -4.90 13.27 -0.55
CA VAL A 143 -4.04 14.04 -1.45
C VAL A 143 -3.37 15.23 -0.76
N ALA A 144 -3.94 15.72 0.35
CA ALA A 144 -3.35 16.77 1.16
C ALA A 144 -2.02 16.35 1.82
N GLN A 145 -1.82 15.04 2.05
CA GLN A 145 -0.60 14.47 2.62
C GLN A 145 0.44 14.10 1.53
N ALA A 146 0.08 14.15 0.25
CA ALA A 146 0.98 13.87 -0.85
C ALA A 146 1.68 15.14 -1.33
N THR A 147 2.99 15.05 -1.63
CA THR A 147 3.65 16.14 -2.37
C THR A 147 2.96 16.30 -3.72
N GLU A 148 2.88 17.53 -4.21
CA GLU A 148 2.26 17.78 -5.50
C GLU A 148 2.89 16.95 -6.63
N LEU A 149 4.22 16.81 -6.62
CA LEU A 149 4.95 16.00 -7.58
C LEU A 149 4.46 14.55 -7.58
N SER A 150 4.19 13.98 -6.41
CA SER A 150 3.66 12.63 -6.29
C SER A 150 2.23 12.55 -6.83
N ALA A 151 1.36 13.50 -6.44
CA ALA A 151 -0.04 13.52 -6.85
C ALA A 151 -0.24 13.71 -8.37
N ILE A 152 0.68 14.42 -9.03
CA ILE A 152 0.62 14.65 -10.49
C ILE A 152 0.92 13.38 -11.30
N VAL A 153 1.70 12.43 -10.78
CA VAL A 153 2.10 11.21 -11.51
C VAL A 153 0.91 10.48 -12.17
N PRO A 154 -0.16 10.08 -11.45
CA PRO A 154 -1.31 9.43 -12.07
C PRO A 154 -2.02 10.35 -13.08
N ILE A 155 -2.14 11.65 -12.77
CA ILE A 155 -2.86 12.63 -13.59
C ILE A 155 -2.16 12.81 -14.94
N ALA A 156 -0.85 13.08 -14.92
CA ALA A 156 -0.07 13.38 -16.12
C ALA A 156 0.19 12.15 -16.99
N LEU A 157 0.44 10.99 -16.37
CA LEU A 157 0.89 9.81 -17.11
C LEU A 157 -0.25 8.94 -17.61
N ARG A 158 -1.36 8.85 -16.86
CA ARG A 158 -2.46 7.94 -17.23
C ARG A 158 -3.59 8.64 -17.99
N GLY A 159 -3.67 9.97 -17.88
CA GLY A 159 -4.76 10.77 -18.40
C GLY A 159 -6.05 10.56 -17.61
N SER A 160 -6.87 11.61 -17.52
CA SER A 160 -8.23 11.50 -16.98
C SER A 160 -9.13 12.56 -17.61
N GLU A 161 -10.37 12.18 -17.90
CA GLU A 161 -11.44 13.13 -18.21
C GLU A 161 -12.07 13.70 -16.93
N ARG A 162 -12.01 12.94 -15.83
CA ARG A 162 -12.55 13.32 -14.52
C ARG A 162 -11.51 13.10 -13.43
N LEU A 163 -11.28 14.12 -12.62
CA LEU A 163 -10.36 14.08 -11.49
C LEU A 163 -11.12 14.43 -10.20
N VAL A 164 -11.03 13.55 -9.21
CA VAL A 164 -11.55 13.78 -7.86
C VAL A 164 -10.38 13.76 -6.89
N LEU A 165 -10.20 14.86 -6.16
CA LEU A 165 -9.18 14.99 -5.14
C LEU A 165 -9.87 15.01 -3.78
N VAL A 166 -9.52 14.05 -2.92
CA VAL A 166 -10.04 13.94 -1.57
C VAL A 166 -8.87 14.12 -0.60
N GLY A 167 -9.04 15.00 0.37
CA GLY A 167 -8.03 15.30 1.36
C GLY A 167 -8.50 16.39 2.30
N ASP A 168 -7.68 16.64 3.31
CA ASP A 168 -7.95 17.62 4.34
C ASP A 168 -6.70 18.48 4.58
N HIS A 169 -6.81 19.76 4.24
CA HIS A 169 -5.72 20.74 4.38
C HIS A 169 -5.48 21.16 5.84
N CYS A 170 -6.40 20.84 6.75
CA CYS A 170 -6.22 21.04 8.19
C CYS A 170 -5.47 19.86 8.86
N GLN A 171 -5.23 18.76 8.13
CA GLN A 171 -4.49 17.59 8.62
C GLN A 171 -3.00 17.64 8.23
N LEU A 172 -2.30 16.52 8.39
CA LEU A 172 -0.85 16.43 8.19
C LEU A 172 -0.45 16.80 6.75
N PRO A 173 0.51 17.73 6.58
CA PRO A 173 1.09 18.01 5.28
C PRO A 173 2.04 16.86 4.84
N PRO A 174 2.53 16.90 3.59
CA PRO A 174 3.56 15.97 3.12
C PRO A 174 4.83 16.06 3.96
N SER A 175 5.37 14.91 4.36
CA SER A 175 6.61 14.84 5.15
C SER A 175 7.83 15.07 4.27
N ILE A 176 8.56 16.16 4.52
CA ILE A 176 9.76 16.54 3.78
C ILE A 176 10.99 16.43 4.67
N CYS A 177 11.96 15.59 4.30
CA CYS A 177 13.18 15.41 5.11
C CYS A 177 14.13 16.62 5.03
N SER A 178 14.11 17.37 3.93
CA SER A 178 14.98 18.53 3.72
C SER A 178 14.26 19.81 4.11
N LEU A 179 14.73 20.47 5.17
CA LEU A 179 14.21 21.76 5.62
C LEU A 179 14.30 22.82 4.52
N GLU A 180 15.35 22.79 3.69
CA GLU A 180 15.45 23.71 2.55
C GLU A 180 14.34 23.47 1.52
N ALA A 181 14.02 22.21 1.21
CA ALA A 181 12.96 21.90 0.26
C ALA A 181 11.57 22.25 0.83
N GLU A 182 11.35 21.99 2.12
CA GLU A 182 10.13 22.34 2.83
C GLU A 182 9.91 23.86 2.82
N THR A 183 10.92 24.65 3.22
CA THR A 183 10.84 26.12 3.24
C THR A 183 10.67 26.73 1.85
N ARG A 184 11.13 26.06 0.80
CA ARG A 184 10.88 26.43 -0.60
C ARG A 184 9.53 25.92 -1.15
N GLY A 185 8.68 25.33 -0.31
CA GLY A 185 7.29 25.01 -0.64
C GLY A 185 7.02 23.59 -1.12
N LEU A 186 7.96 22.64 -0.96
CA LEU A 186 7.72 21.23 -1.35
C LEU A 186 6.62 20.55 -0.50
N SER A 187 6.34 21.08 0.69
CA SER A 187 5.24 20.65 1.56
C SER A 187 3.87 21.20 1.13
N LEU A 188 3.80 22.11 0.15
CA LEU A 188 2.52 22.56 -0.38
C LEU A 188 1.94 21.49 -1.33
N SER A 189 0.91 20.77 -0.85
CA SER A 189 0.17 19.80 -1.66
C SER A 189 -0.64 20.49 -2.76
N ILE A 190 -0.99 19.74 -3.81
CA ILE A 190 -1.87 20.23 -4.87
C ILE A 190 -3.24 20.65 -4.32
N PHE A 191 -3.75 19.92 -3.32
CA PHE A 191 -5.03 20.23 -2.67
C PHE A 191 -4.99 21.59 -1.97
N GLY A 192 -3.96 21.82 -1.13
CA GLY A 192 -3.77 23.11 -0.46
C GLY A 192 -3.55 24.26 -1.45
N ARG A 193 -2.84 24.01 -2.55
CA ARG A 193 -2.61 25.01 -3.59
C ARG A 193 -3.91 25.40 -4.31
N LEU A 194 -4.72 24.43 -4.73
CA LEU A 194 -5.97 24.71 -5.42
C LEU A 194 -6.95 25.46 -4.52
N ALA A 195 -7.04 25.09 -3.24
CA ALA A 195 -7.83 25.82 -2.24
C ALA A 195 -7.36 27.28 -2.11
N ALA A 196 -6.05 27.52 -2.01
CA ALA A 196 -5.48 28.88 -1.96
C ALA A 196 -5.70 29.70 -3.25
N GLN A 197 -5.96 29.04 -4.39
CA GLN A 197 -6.30 29.69 -5.66
C GLN A 197 -7.82 29.92 -5.84
N GLY A 198 -8.62 29.67 -4.80
CA GLY A 198 -10.07 29.92 -4.82
C GLY A 198 -10.91 28.76 -5.35
N ILE A 199 -10.33 27.55 -5.46
CA ILE A 199 -11.13 26.33 -5.67
C ILE A 199 -11.56 25.81 -4.31
N ASP A 200 -12.75 26.22 -3.88
CA ASP A 200 -13.31 25.81 -2.59
C ASP A 200 -13.59 24.30 -2.57
N PRO A 201 -12.99 23.53 -1.64
CA PRO A 201 -13.32 22.13 -1.48
C PRO A 201 -14.75 21.94 -1.01
N TYR A 202 -15.39 20.88 -1.51
CA TYR A 202 -16.66 20.44 -0.94
C TYR A 202 -16.42 19.83 0.45
N PHE A 203 -16.85 20.54 1.50
CA PHE A 203 -16.65 20.12 2.88
C PHE A 203 -17.73 19.14 3.35
N LEU A 204 -17.30 17.93 3.74
CA LEU A 204 -18.17 16.96 4.43
C LEU A 204 -18.25 17.33 5.91
N ASP A 205 -19.37 17.96 6.29
CA ASP A 205 -19.49 18.67 7.56
C ASP A 205 -19.94 17.82 8.75
N THR A 206 -20.10 16.50 8.58
CA THR A 206 -20.66 15.62 9.62
C THR A 206 -19.74 14.42 9.88
N GLN A 207 -19.23 14.30 11.11
CA GLN A 207 -18.37 13.20 11.54
C GLN A 207 -19.15 12.08 12.23
N PHE A 208 -18.71 10.84 12.00
CA PHE A 208 -19.32 9.61 12.56
C PHE A 208 -18.31 8.72 13.31
N ARG A 209 -17.07 9.19 13.50
CA ARG A 209 -15.98 8.38 14.04
C ARG A 209 -15.94 8.47 15.57
N MET A 210 -15.89 9.68 16.12
CA MET A 210 -15.51 9.94 17.50
C MET A 210 -16.67 10.48 18.35
N HIS A 211 -16.57 10.32 19.66
CA HIS A 211 -17.53 10.88 20.63
C HIS A 211 -17.63 12.41 20.47
N PRO A 212 -18.80 13.05 20.63
CA PRO A 212 -18.96 14.49 20.44
C PRO A 212 -17.96 15.35 21.22
N MET A 213 -17.65 14.97 22.46
CA MET A 213 -16.67 15.71 23.28
C MET A 213 -15.25 15.65 22.72
N ILE A 214 -14.87 14.54 22.06
CA ILE A 214 -13.55 14.41 21.42
C ILE A 214 -13.50 15.28 20.15
N ALA A 215 -14.61 15.34 19.42
CA ALA A 215 -14.72 16.14 18.20
C ALA A 215 -14.71 17.64 18.46
N GLN A 216 -15.19 18.08 19.64
CA GLN A 216 -15.48 19.49 19.92
C GLN A 216 -14.28 20.41 19.67
N PHE A 217 -13.13 20.13 20.28
CA PHE A 217 -11.93 20.97 20.12
C PHE A 217 -11.55 21.10 18.65
N SER A 218 -11.48 19.99 17.92
CA SER A 218 -11.10 20.00 16.51
C SER A 218 -12.13 20.74 15.65
N ALA A 219 -13.41 20.60 15.95
CA ALA A 219 -14.49 21.29 15.25
C ALA A 219 -14.36 22.81 15.39
N GLU A 220 -14.11 23.30 16.60
CA GLU A 220 -13.96 24.72 16.91
C GLU A 220 -12.66 25.30 16.33
N GLU A 221 -11.52 24.66 16.61
CA GLU A 221 -10.20 25.19 16.28
C GLU A 221 -9.88 25.11 14.78
N PHE A 222 -10.13 23.96 14.15
CA PHE A 222 -9.69 23.73 12.76
C PHE A 222 -10.79 23.95 11.73
N TYR A 223 -12.06 23.78 12.12
CA TYR A 223 -13.19 23.85 11.19
C TYR A 223 -14.19 24.97 11.52
N HIS A 224 -13.82 25.91 12.40
CA HIS A 224 -14.62 27.08 12.75
C HIS A 224 -16.06 26.74 13.19
N GLY A 225 -16.22 25.65 13.94
CA GLY A 225 -17.50 25.14 14.43
C GLY A 225 -18.38 24.49 13.35
N ARG A 226 -17.89 24.31 12.12
CA ARG A 226 -18.68 23.74 11.01
C ARG A 226 -18.78 22.22 11.07
N LEU A 227 -17.86 21.53 11.74
CA LEU A 227 -17.86 20.08 11.88
C LEU A 227 -18.88 19.61 12.93
N LYS A 228 -19.96 18.98 12.47
CA LYS A 228 -21.06 18.44 13.27
C LYS A 228 -20.81 16.98 13.62
N THR A 229 -21.47 16.51 14.67
CA THR A 229 -21.47 15.08 15.02
C THR A 229 -22.79 14.42 14.60
N GLY A 230 -22.69 13.35 13.81
CA GLY A 230 -23.84 12.58 13.30
C GLY A 230 -24.16 11.32 14.09
N ILE A 231 -23.53 11.11 15.25
CA ILE A 231 -23.75 9.96 16.12
C ILE A 231 -24.17 10.38 17.52
N ASP A 232 -24.97 9.55 18.17
CA ASP A 232 -25.29 9.73 19.58
C ASP A 232 -24.07 9.40 20.46
N PRO A 233 -23.79 10.17 21.54
CA PRO A 233 -22.77 9.84 22.54
C PRO A 233 -22.72 8.37 22.95
N SER A 234 -23.88 7.73 23.14
CA SER A 234 -23.99 6.33 23.59
C SER A 234 -23.40 5.31 22.61
N VAL A 235 -23.22 5.67 21.34
CA VAL A 235 -22.60 4.82 20.30
C VAL A 235 -21.07 4.78 20.44
N ARG A 236 -20.49 5.69 21.23
CA ARG A 236 -19.06 5.78 21.56
C ARG A 236 -18.87 5.99 23.07
N PRO A 237 -19.28 5.04 23.92
CA PRO A 237 -19.16 5.21 25.36
C PRO A 237 -17.67 5.28 25.74
N PRO A 238 -17.32 6.04 26.79
CA PRO A 238 -15.97 6.02 27.36
C PRO A 238 -15.51 4.59 27.69
N PRO A 239 -14.22 4.26 27.48
CA PRO A 239 -13.64 3.01 27.94
C PRO A 239 -13.89 2.78 29.44
N GLN A 240 -14.25 1.54 29.79
CA GLN A 240 -14.44 1.14 31.19
C GLN A 240 -13.10 0.85 31.87
N GLY A 241 -13.09 0.91 33.20
CA GLY A 241 -11.90 0.57 34.00
C GLY A 241 -10.84 1.67 34.09
N PHE A 242 -11.20 2.90 33.70
CA PHE A 242 -10.37 4.08 33.87
C PHE A 242 -11.11 5.10 34.76
N ASP A 243 -10.41 5.66 35.75
CA ASP A 243 -10.94 6.71 36.61
C ASP A 243 -10.92 8.05 35.85
N TRP A 244 -11.97 8.27 35.06
CA TRP A 244 -12.11 9.49 34.27
C TRP A 244 -12.22 10.72 35.18
N PRO A 245 -11.45 11.80 34.93
CA PRO A 245 -11.53 13.03 35.73
C PRO A 245 -12.93 13.67 35.73
N GLU A 246 -13.65 13.51 34.62
CA GLU A 246 -15.03 13.94 34.45
C GLU A 246 -15.85 12.73 33.97
N GLU A 247 -16.94 12.43 34.68
CA GLU A 247 -17.78 11.28 34.37
C GLU A 247 -18.43 11.43 32.98
N GLY A 248 -18.31 10.38 32.16
CA GLY A 248 -18.87 10.38 30.81
C GLY A 248 -18.03 11.11 29.74
N SER A 249 -16.92 11.77 30.09
CA SER A 249 -16.15 12.56 29.12
C SER A 249 -15.42 11.71 28.08
N GLY A 250 -14.86 10.58 28.52
CA GLY A 250 -13.97 9.75 27.70
C GLY A 250 -12.68 10.48 27.28
N ILE A 251 -12.33 11.56 27.97
CA ILE A 251 -11.16 12.39 27.70
C ILE A 251 -10.44 12.68 29.02
N ALA A 252 -9.13 12.49 29.03
CA ALA A 252 -8.27 12.87 30.13
C ALA A 252 -6.91 13.33 29.58
N PHE A 253 -6.39 14.45 30.10
CA PHE A 253 -5.01 14.85 29.88
C PHE A 253 -4.21 14.50 31.14
N VAL A 254 -3.44 13.42 31.09
CA VAL A 254 -2.68 12.93 32.25
C VAL A 254 -1.28 13.53 32.23
N HIS A 255 -0.98 14.38 33.22
CA HIS A 255 0.35 14.96 33.37
C HIS A 255 1.35 13.89 33.79
N VAL A 256 2.43 13.73 33.02
CA VAL A 256 3.54 12.83 33.33
C VAL A 256 4.81 13.65 33.45
N ASP A 257 5.33 13.76 34.67
CA ASP A 257 6.57 14.48 34.96
C ASP A 257 7.78 13.55 34.80
N ALA A 258 8.13 13.26 33.55
CA ALA A 258 9.26 12.42 33.21
C ALA A 258 10.07 13.05 32.06
N PRO A 259 11.42 13.02 32.13
CA PRO A 259 12.25 13.55 31.05
C PRO A 259 12.15 12.67 29.80
N GLU A 260 12.12 13.29 28.62
CA GLU A 260 12.27 12.61 27.33
C GLU A 260 13.63 11.89 27.28
N ARG A 261 13.66 10.63 26.84
CA ARG A 261 14.88 9.90 26.52
C ARG A 261 14.81 9.42 25.08
N ARG A 262 15.86 9.65 24.30
CA ARG A 262 16.05 8.99 23.00
C ARG A 262 16.76 7.65 23.24
N GLU A 263 16.12 6.56 22.85
CA GLU A 263 16.77 5.24 22.70
C GLU A 263 17.54 5.17 21.38
#